data_AF-A0A3L8C1L6-F1
#
_entry.id   AF-A0A3L8C1L6-F1
#
_cell.length_a   1.000
_cell.length_b   1.000
_cell.length_c   1.000
_cell.angle_alpha   90.00
_cell.angle_beta   90.00
_cell.angle_gamma   90.00
#
_symmetry.space_group_name_H-M   'P 1'
#
loop_
_entity.id
_entity.type
_entity.pdbx_description
1 polymer ?
#
loop_
_entity_poly.entity_id
_entity_poly.type
_entity_poly.pdbx_seq_one_letter_code
_entity_poly.pdbx_strand_id
1 'polypeptide(L)'
;MVVQGIPDIFRQGIAKGWVTYNGAALEKPLALECDVLVIGTGAGGGTAAEIFAQQGLKVIMLEEGPLRTSNDFDMQENKAYSNLYQEGLTRGTADGAFTIMQGRTVGGSTTVNWTASFRTPEQTLEHWTNVHGLKGFTKEEMAPWFEKMEQRLHISKWKMVPNANNSVISKGCDKLGYDWAIIPRNVNGCWNLGYCGTGCPTNAKQ
;
A
#
# COMPACT_ATOMS: atom_id res chain seq x y z
N MET A 1 6.17 14.48 -17.36
CA MET A 1 6.82 15.38 -16.39
C MET A 1 7.86 14.55 -15.66
N VAL A 2 9.10 15.04 -15.52
CA VAL A 2 10.14 14.32 -14.76
C VAL A 2 10.22 14.96 -13.37
N VAL A 3 9.93 14.17 -12.34
CA VAL A 3 10.15 14.55 -10.95
C VAL A 3 11.65 14.59 -10.69
N GLN A 4 12.12 15.73 -10.20
CA GLN A 4 13.51 15.99 -9.84
C GLN A 4 13.63 16.21 -8.32
N GLY A 5 14.83 15.99 -7.78
CA GLY A 5 15.13 16.22 -6.36
C GLY A 5 14.59 15.15 -5.40
N ILE A 6 14.00 14.06 -5.93
CA ILE A 6 13.51 12.94 -5.12
C ILE A 6 14.33 11.69 -5.45
N PRO A 7 15.03 11.10 -4.47
CA PRO A 7 15.77 9.86 -4.66
C PRO A 7 14.84 8.70 -5.06
N ASP A 8 15.24 7.95 -6.09
CA ASP A 8 14.64 6.67 -6.45
C ASP A 8 15.46 5.55 -5.81
N ILE A 9 15.06 5.13 -4.61
CA ILE A 9 15.80 4.15 -3.81
C ILE A 9 15.87 2.78 -4.49
N PHE A 10 14.89 2.42 -5.32
CA PHE A 10 14.85 1.14 -6.00
C PHE A 10 15.86 1.11 -7.14
N ARG A 11 15.87 2.15 -7.99
CA ARG A 11 16.89 2.26 -9.06
C ARG A 11 18.30 2.38 -8.49
N GLN A 12 18.48 3.13 -7.40
CA GLN A 12 19.75 3.22 -6.69
C GLN A 12 20.17 1.89 -6.08
N GLY A 13 19.24 1.13 -5.49
CA GLY A 13 19.49 -0.19 -4.94
C GLY A 13 19.94 -1.18 -6.01
N ILE A 14 19.23 -1.23 -7.14
CA ILE A 14 19.60 -2.06 -8.30
C ILE A 14 20.99 -1.66 -8.82
N ALA A 15 21.26 -0.36 -8.98
CA ALA A 15 22.59 0.12 -9.39
C ALA A 15 23.69 -0.23 -8.39
N LYS A 16 23.37 -0.38 -7.09
CA LYS A 16 24.27 -0.84 -6.04
C LYS A 16 24.36 -2.37 -5.93
N GLY A 17 23.71 -3.11 -6.82
CA GLY A 17 23.81 -4.57 -6.89
C GLY A 17 22.69 -5.33 -6.18
N TRP A 18 21.51 -4.73 -5.95
CA TRP A 18 20.34 -5.52 -5.55
C TRP A 18 20.07 -6.62 -6.58
N VAL A 19 19.85 -7.84 -6.10
CA VAL A 19 19.54 -8.98 -6.95
C VAL A 19 18.07 -8.90 -7.35
N THR A 20 17.80 -8.60 -8.61
CA THR A 20 16.46 -8.55 -9.18
C THR A 20 16.41 -9.32 -10.48
N TYR A 21 15.32 -10.05 -10.71
CA TYR A 21 15.08 -10.78 -11.95
C TYR A 21 13.79 -10.27 -12.59
N ASN A 22 13.82 -10.05 -13.91
CA ASN A 22 12.61 -9.80 -14.68
C ASN A 22 12.07 -11.13 -15.20
N GLY A 23 10.99 -11.64 -14.59
CA GLY A 23 10.38 -12.90 -14.97
C GLY A 23 9.96 -12.97 -16.45
N ALA A 24 9.57 -11.85 -17.05
CA ALA A 24 9.20 -11.79 -18.47
C ALA A 24 10.39 -11.88 -19.43
N ALA A 25 11.62 -11.72 -18.94
CA ALA A 25 12.85 -11.80 -19.72
C ALA A 25 13.63 -13.11 -19.50
N LEU A 26 13.08 -14.06 -18.73
CA LEU A 26 13.73 -15.34 -18.49
C LEU A 26 13.57 -16.27 -19.70
N GLU A 27 14.69 -16.66 -20.32
CA GLU A 27 14.71 -17.62 -21.44
C GLU A 27 14.83 -19.08 -20.97
N LYS A 28 15.28 -19.30 -19.73
CA LYS A 28 15.50 -20.60 -19.12
C LYS A 28 14.96 -20.62 -17.69
N PRO A 29 14.59 -21.80 -17.15
CA PRO A 29 14.19 -21.93 -15.75
C PRO A 29 15.26 -21.38 -14.81
N LEU A 30 14.83 -20.59 -13.84
CA LEU A 30 15.69 -20.04 -12.80
C LEU A 30 15.47 -20.83 -11.50
N ALA A 31 16.51 -21.49 -11.00
CA ALA A 31 16.49 -22.16 -9.71
C ALA A 31 17.16 -21.27 -8.65
N LEU A 32 16.43 -20.94 -7.60
CA LEU A 32 16.91 -20.14 -6.47
C LEU A 32 16.61 -20.87 -5.17
N GLU A 33 17.57 -20.84 -4.24
CA GLU A 33 17.39 -21.36 -2.88
C GLU A 33 17.13 -20.21 -1.91
N CYS A 34 16.20 -20.39 -0.99
CA CYS A 34 15.88 -19.41 0.06
C CYS A 34 15.33 -20.13 1.30
N ASP A 35 15.43 -19.47 2.45
CA ASP A 35 14.77 -19.94 3.67
C ASP A 35 13.28 -19.63 3.63
N VAL A 36 12.91 -18.49 3.02
CA VAL A 36 11.52 -18.02 2.91
C VAL A 36 11.25 -17.48 1.52
N LEU A 37 10.17 -17.97 0.89
CA LEU A 37 9.59 -17.40 -0.32
C LEU A 37 8.31 -16.64 0.01
N VAL A 38 8.31 -15.33 -0.23
CA VAL A 38 7.13 -14.47 -0.09
C VAL A 38 6.51 -14.25 -1.46
N ILE A 39 5.27 -14.72 -1.65
CA ILE A 39 4.53 -14.56 -2.90
C ILE A 39 3.59 -13.35 -2.76
N GLY A 40 3.82 -12.35 -3.60
CA GLY A 40 3.17 -11.04 -3.55
C GLY A 40 3.96 -10.03 -2.71
N THR A 41 4.16 -8.83 -3.24
CA THR A 41 4.94 -7.75 -2.61
C THR A 41 4.07 -6.64 -2.03
N GLY A 42 2.78 -6.92 -1.79
CA GLY A 42 1.83 -6.00 -1.18
C GLY A 42 2.11 -5.70 0.31
N ALA A 43 1.19 -5.00 0.98
CA ALA A 43 1.33 -4.61 2.40
C ALA A 43 1.78 -5.76 3.31
N GLY A 44 1.13 -6.93 3.20
CA GLY A 44 1.47 -8.10 3.98
C GLY A 44 2.83 -8.70 3.59
N GLY A 45 3.07 -8.88 2.30
CA GLY A 45 4.30 -9.50 1.80
C GLY A 45 5.56 -8.66 2.06
N GLY A 46 5.50 -7.34 1.82
CA GLY A 46 6.59 -6.42 2.13
C GLY A 46 6.93 -6.40 3.62
N THR A 47 5.91 -6.33 4.48
CA THR A 47 6.10 -6.34 5.95
C THR A 47 6.68 -7.68 6.43
N ALA A 48 6.17 -8.80 5.92
CA ALA A 48 6.69 -10.13 6.25
C ALA A 48 8.15 -10.29 5.81
N ALA A 49 8.47 -9.89 4.58
CA ALA A 49 9.83 -9.96 4.06
C ALA A 49 10.82 -9.12 4.89
N GLU A 50 10.42 -7.91 5.30
CA GLU A 50 11.23 -7.07 6.20
C GLU A 50 11.49 -7.78 7.54
N ILE A 51 10.46 -8.35 8.17
CA ILE A 51 10.58 -9.05 9.45
C ILE A 51 11.50 -10.28 9.32
N PHE A 52 11.32 -11.12 8.30
CA PHE A 52 12.14 -12.30 8.09
C PHE A 52 13.61 -11.94 7.77
N ALA A 53 13.83 -10.93 6.93
CA ALA A 53 15.17 -10.46 6.59
C ALA A 53 15.90 -9.88 7.83
N GLN A 54 15.19 -9.18 8.72
CA GLN A 54 15.75 -8.69 9.99
C GLN A 54 16.18 -9.83 10.93
N GLN A 55 15.64 -11.04 10.77
CA GLN A 55 16.10 -12.24 11.49
C GLN A 55 17.27 -12.95 10.80
N GLY A 56 17.82 -12.39 9.72
CA GLY A 56 18.95 -12.95 8.99
C GLY A 56 18.59 -14.06 7.99
N LEU A 57 17.30 -14.30 7.74
CA LEU A 57 16.85 -15.29 6.76
C LEU A 57 17.10 -14.82 5.32
N LYS A 58 17.44 -15.75 4.44
CA LYS A 58 17.49 -15.52 2.99
C LYS A 58 16.06 -15.51 2.44
N VAL A 59 15.52 -14.32 2.23
CA VAL A 59 14.16 -14.11 1.72
C VAL A 59 14.17 -13.84 0.22
N ILE A 60 13.33 -14.55 -0.53
CA ILE A 60 12.99 -14.21 -1.92
C ILE A 60 11.57 -13.67 -1.95
N MET A 61 11.37 -12.56 -2.65
CA MET A 61 10.04 -12.02 -2.95
C MET A 61 9.71 -12.26 -4.41
N LEU A 62 8.52 -12.80 -4.68
CA LEU A 62 7.99 -13.03 -6.03
C LEU A 62 6.77 -12.14 -6.26
N GLU A 63 6.76 -11.38 -7.35
CA GLU A 63 5.66 -10.51 -7.73
C GLU A 63 5.31 -10.72 -9.21
N GLU A 64 4.02 -10.74 -9.52
CA GLU A 64 3.52 -10.91 -10.88
C GLU A 64 3.57 -9.58 -11.65
N GLY A 65 3.35 -8.47 -10.96
CA GLY A 65 3.37 -7.13 -11.53
C GLY A 65 4.78 -6.56 -11.74
N PRO A 66 4.91 -5.53 -12.60
CA PRO A 66 6.18 -4.87 -12.84
C PRO A 66 6.67 -4.08 -11.61
N LEU A 67 7.97 -3.85 -11.52
CA LEU A 67 8.54 -2.82 -10.64
C LEU A 67 8.39 -1.44 -11.30
N ARG A 68 7.47 -0.62 -10.80
CA ARG A 68 7.27 0.78 -11.22
C ARG A 68 7.67 1.71 -10.09
N THR A 69 8.44 2.74 -10.41
CA THR A 69 9.11 3.62 -9.43
C THR A 69 9.01 5.07 -9.87
N SER A 70 8.75 6.00 -8.95
CA SER A 70 8.78 7.47 -9.17
C SER A 70 8.37 7.93 -10.59
N ASN A 71 9.35 8.21 -11.47
CA ASN A 71 9.16 8.73 -12.83
C ASN A 71 8.50 7.75 -13.82
N ASP A 72 8.27 6.49 -13.43
CA ASP A 72 7.46 5.54 -14.18
C ASP A 72 5.96 5.81 -14.05
N PHE A 73 5.52 6.56 -13.04
CA PHE A 73 4.11 6.90 -12.82
C PHE A 73 3.72 8.13 -13.66
N ASP A 74 2.94 7.90 -14.71
CA ASP A 74 2.52 8.96 -15.65
C ASP A 74 1.25 9.73 -15.25
N MET A 75 0.55 9.25 -14.20
CA MET A 75 -0.70 9.80 -13.65
C MET A 75 -1.85 9.95 -14.65
N GLN A 76 -1.74 9.41 -15.87
CA GLN A 76 -2.84 9.38 -16.81
C GLN A 76 -3.65 8.11 -16.57
N GLU A 77 -4.91 8.27 -16.17
CA GLU A 77 -5.78 7.16 -15.76
C GLU A 77 -5.78 5.98 -16.74
N ASN A 78 -5.91 6.24 -18.04
CA ASN A 78 -5.91 5.20 -19.07
C ASN A 78 -4.63 4.33 -19.08
N LYS A 79 -3.47 4.93 -18.78
CA LYS A 79 -2.18 4.23 -18.73
C LYS A 79 -1.92 3.64 -17.34
N ALA A 80 -2.21 4.39 -16.29
CA ALA A 80 -2.03 3.96 -14.91
C ALA A 80 -2.90 2.73 -14.61
N TYR A 81 -4.15 2.70 -15.07
CA TYR A 81 -5.05 1.57 -14.86
C TYR A 81 -4.51 0.30 -15.51
N SER A 82 -4.16 0.34 -16.80
CA SER A 82 -3.62 -0.83 -17.50
C SER A 82 -2.27 -1.30 -16.93
N ASN A 83 -1.45 -0.38 -16.42
CA ASN A 83 -0.10 -0.70 -15.96
C ASN A 83 -0.01 -1.12 -14.49
N LEU A 84 -0.91 -0.65 -13.63
CA LEU A 84 -0.79 -0.79 -12.18
C LEU A 84 -1.92 -1.62 -11.56
N TYR A 85 -3.05 -1.80 -12.24
CA TYR A 85 -4.19 -2.56 -11.72
C TYR A 85 -4.36 -3.89 -12.44
N GLN A 86 -4.81 -4.88 -11.70
CA GLN A 86 -5.20 -6.17 -12.24
C GLN A 86 -6.28 -5.95 -13.30
N GLU A 87 -6.03 -6.46 -14.51
CA GLU A 87 -6.96 -6.36 -15.65
C GLU A 87 -7.42 -4.91 -15.93
N GLY A 88 -6.60 -3.90 -15.63
CA GLY A 88 -6.95 -2.52 -15.93
C GLY A 88 -8.22 -2.01 -15.25
N LEU A 89 -8.49 -2.45 -14.01
CA LEU A 89 -9.70 -2.17 -13.22
C LEU A 89 -10.98 -2.87 -13.68
N THR A 90 -10.93 -3.79 -14.64
CA THR A 90 -12.14 -4.49 -15.11
C THR A 90 -12.40 -5.81 -14.42
N ARG A 91 -11.54 -6.23 -13.47
CA ARG A 91 -11.73 -7.49 -12.74
C ARG A 91 -13.04 -7.47 -11.97
N GLY A 92 -13.87 -8.49 -12.13
CA GLY A 92 -15.14 -8.62 -11.42
C GLY A 92 -15.39 -10.04 -10.91
N THR A 93 -16.41 -10.18 -10.08
CA THR A 93 -16.95 -11.48 -9.71
C THR A 93 -17.57 -12.17 -10.94
N ALA A 94 -17.64 -13.50 -10.93
CA ALA A 94 -18.11 -14.28 -12.08
C ALA A 94 -19.57 -13.95 -12.48
N ASP A 95 -20.39 -13.51 -11.53
CA ASP A 95 -21.76 -13.05 -11.71
C ASP A 95 -21.89 -11.55 -12.04
N GLY A 96 -20.78 -10.81 -12.08
CA GLY A 96 -20.74 -9.37 -12.35
C GLY A 96 -21.28 -8.50 -11.20
N ALA A 97 -21.49 -9.05 -10.01
CA ALA A 97 -22.06 -8.31 -8.87
C ALA A 97 -21.15 -7.16 -8.39
N PHE A 98 -19.83 -7.37 -8.33
CA PHE A 98 -18.89 -6.34 -7.91
C PHE A 98 -17.55 -6.39 -8.66
N THR A 99 -16.95 -5.21 -8.85
CA THR A 99 -15.60 -5.04 -9.36
C THR A 99 -14.56 -5.16 -8.24
N ILE A 100 -13.43 -5.80 -8.52
CA ILE A 100 -12.32 -5.98 -7.59
C ILE A 100 -11.17 -5.06 -7.99
N MET A 101 -10.93 -4.02 -7.21
CA MET A 101 -9.79 -3.12 -7.40
C MET A 101 -8.54 -3.69 -6.73
N GLN A 102 -7.62 -4.22 -7.53
CA GLN A 102 -6.39 -4.84 -7.06
C GLN A 102 -5.18 -4.27 -7.78
N GLY A 103 -4.14 -3.88 -7.04
CA GLY A 103 -2.86 -3.48 -7.64
C GLY A 103 -2.05 -4.69 -8.10
N ARG A 104 -1.49 -4.60 -9.30
CA ARG A 104 -0.61 -5.60 -9.93
C ARG A 104 0.72 -4.94 -10.28
N THR A 105 1.57 -4.78 -9.28
CA THR A 105 2.87 -4.09 -9.35
C THR A 105 3.67 -4.47 -8.12
N VAL A 106 4.98 -4.23 -8.11
CA VAL A 106 5.73 -4.23 -6.84
C VAL A 106 5.10 -3.22 -5.88
N GLY A 107 4.77 -3.67 -4.66
CA GLY A 107 3.95 -2.94 -3.68
C GLY A 107 2.45 -3.30 -3.71
N GLY A 108 1.98 -4.01 -4.73
CA GLY A 108 0.59 -4.42 -4.89
C GLY A 108 -0.40 -3.26 -4.77
N SER A 109 -1.52 -3.49 -4.09
CA SER A 109 -2.55 -2.45 -3.89
C SER A 109 -2.09 -1.25 -3.07
N THR A 110 -0.98 -1.33 -2.32
CA THR A 110 -0.46 -0.14 -1.61
C THR A 110 0.07 0.90 -2.59
N THR A 111 0.51 0.51 -3.78
CA THR A 111 0.93 1.45 -4.83
C THR A 111 -0.24 2.31 -5.32
N VAL A 112 -1.48 1.80 -5.26
CA VAL A 112 -2.66 2.40 -5.91
C VAL A 112 -3.85 2.71 -4.97
N ASN A 113 -3.73 2.52 -3.65
CA ASN A 113 -4.77 2.94 -2.68
C ASN A 113 -4.79 4.46 -2.39
N TRP A 114 -5.71 4.93 -1.54
CA TRP A 114 -5.83 6.34 -1.13
C TRP A 114 -5.17 6.68 0.21
N THR A 115 -4.19 5.90 0.65
CA THR A 115 -3.38 6.16 1.86
C THR A 115 -4.14 6.21 3.19
N ALA A 116 -5.44 5.92 3.22
CA ALA A 116 -6.21 5.93 4.46
C ALA A 116 -5.75 4.80 5.38
N SER A 117 -5.45 5.10 6.65
CA SER A 117 -4.83 4.16 7.59
C SER A 117 -5.52 4.19 8.94
N PHE A 118 -6.62 3.46 9.07
CA PHE A 118 -7.39 3.36 10.32
C PHE A 118 -6.98 2.10 11.09
N ARG A 119 -7.00 2.18 12.43
CA ARG A 119 -6.98 0.98 13.27
C ARG A 119 -8.31 0.23 13.11
N THR A 120 -8.27 -1.08 13.27
CA THR A 120 -9.50 -1.89 13.37
C THR A 120 -10.31 -1.39 14.56
N PRO A 121 -11.62 -1.11 14.40
CA PRO A 121 -12.47 -0.68 15.51
C PRO A 121 -12.56 -1.74 16.60
N GLU A 122 -12.65 -1.31 17.86
CA GLU A 122 -12.67 -2.19 19.04
C GLU A 122 -13.83 -3.20 18.97
N GLN A 123 -15.03 -2.77 18.59
CA GLN A 123 -16.17 -3.67 18.43
C GLN A 123 -15.95 -4.76 17.36
N THR A 124 -15.09 -4.51 16.36
CA THR A 124 -14.75 -5.52 15.34
C THR A 124 -13.78 -6.55 15.92
N LEU A 125 -12.79 -6.11 16.68
CA LEU A 125 -11.85 -6.98 17.39
C LEU A 125 -12.59 -7.87 18.40
N GLU A 126 -13.51 -7.29 19.18
CA GLU A 126 -14.37 -8.03 20.10
C GLU A 126 -15.23 -9.07 19.38
N HIS A 127 -15.82 -8.71 18.23
CA HIS A 127 -16.60 -9.66 17.43
C HIS A 127 -15.75 -10.84 16.97
N TRP A 128 -14.53 -10.59 16.47
CA TRP A 128 -13.61 -11.64 16.03
C TRP A 128 -13.22 -12.58 17.17
N THR A 129 -12.94 -12.05 18.36
CA THR A 129 -12.60 -12.88 19.52
C THR A 129 -13.81 -13.64 20.05
N ASN A 130 -14.96 -12.99 20.23
CA ASN A 130 -16.12 -13.59 20.89
C ASN A 130 -16.91 -14.55 20.00
N VAL A 131 -17.07 -14.21 18.71
CA VAL A 131 -17.90 -14.99 17.78
C VAL A 131 -17.08 -16.02 17.02
N HIS A 132 -15.84 -15.68 16.64
CA HIS A 132 -14.98 -16.58 15.86
C HIS A 132 -13.85 -17.22 16.67
N GLY A 133 -13.72 -16.90 17.96
CA GLY A 133 -12.70 -17.50 18.82
C GLY A 133 -11.27 -17.12 18.45
N LEU A 134 -11.06 -16.02 17.72
CA LEU A 134 -9.72 -15.58 17.33
C LEU A 134 -8.92 -15.09 18.54
N LYS A 135 -7.74 -15.68 18.73
CA LYS A 135 -6.77 -15.34 19.79
C LYS A 135 -5.72 -14.36 19.27
N GLY A 136 -5.20 -13.47 20.11
CA GLY A 136 -4.20 -12.47 19.68
C GLY A 136 -4.82 -11.23 19.04
N PHE A 137 -6.15 -11.08 19.10
CA PHE A 137 -6.90 -10.02 18.44
C PHE A 137 -7.61 -9.08 19.42
N THR A 138 -7.36 -9.17 20.74
CA THR A 138 -7.90 -8.13 21.63
C THR A 138 -7.28 -6.77 21.30
N LYS A 139 -7.94 -5.70 21.75
CA LYS A 139 -7.42 -4.33 21.59
C LYS A 139 -6.01 -4.19 22.17
N GLU A 140 -5.78 -4.76 23.34
CA GLU A 140 -4.50 -4.71 24.04
C GLU A 140 -3.42 -5.51 23.30
N GLU A 141 -3.76 -6.69 22.77
CA GLU A 141 -2.84 -7.52 21.99
C GLU A 141 -2.47 -6.88 20.65
N MET A 142 -3.42 -6.19 20.00
CA MET A 142 -3.21 -5.54 18.71
C MET A 142 -2.56 -4.15 18.80
N ALA A 143 -2.70 -3.44 19.92
CA ALA A 143 -2.20 -2.07 20.07
C ALA A 143 -0.70 -1.91 19.75
N PRO A 144 0.22 -2.77 20.25
CA PRO A 144 1.65 -2.65 19.93
C PRO A 144 1.94 -2.81 18.43
N TRP A 145 1.18 -3.66 17.74
CA TRP A 145 1.34 -3.88 16.29
C TRP A 145 0.87 -2.67 15.49
N PHE A 146 -0.26 -2.07 15.88
CA PHE A 146 -0.73 -0.83 15.26
C PHE A 146 0.28 0.31 15.48
N GLU A 147 0.76 0.51 16.70
CA GLU A 147 1.75 1.57 17.01
C GLU A 147 3.06 1.39 16.23
N LYS A 148 3.56 0.16 16.14
CA LYS A 148 4.76 -0.16 15.36
C LYS A 148 4.59 0.23 13.88
N MET A 149 3.46 -0.13 13.28
CA MET A 149 3.20 0.18 11.86
C MET A 149 2.91 1.66 11.63
N GLU A 150 2.23 2.33 12.55
CA GLU A 150 2.01 3.78 12.51
C GLU A 150 3.33 4.56 12.49
N GLN A 151 4.28 4.16 13.34
CA GLN A 151 5.62 4.75 13.33
C GLN A 151 6.38 4.39 12.05
N ARG A 152 6.41 3.10 11.68
CA ARG A 152 7.17 2.60 10.52
C ARG A 152 6.73 3.21 9.18
N LEU A 153 5.44 3.53 9.05
CA LEU A 153 4.81 4.05 7.84
C LEU A 153 4.45 5.54 7.94
N HIS A 154 4.95 6.25 8.95
CA HIS A 154 4.72 7.69 9.16
C HIS A 154 3.24 8.08 9.19
N ILE A 155 2.39 7.21 9.75
CA ILE A 155 0.95 7.44 9.79
C ILE A 155 0.66 8.66 10.67
N SER A 156 0.04 9.67 10.07
CA SER A 156 -0.40 10.88 10.78
C SER A 156 -1.64 11.48 10.15
N LYS A 157 -2.42 12.24 10.92
CA LYS A 157 -3.55 13.00 10.37
C LYS A 157 -3.07 13.94 9.28
N TRP A 158 -3.83 14.02 8.19
CA TRP A 158 -3.51 14.91 7.09
C TRP A 158 -3.36 16.36 7.57
N LYS A 159 -2.20 16.96 7.29
CA LYS A 159 -1.81 18.27 7.86
C LYS A 159 -2.34 19.48 7.09
N MET A 160 -2.84 19.27 5.88
CA MET A 160 -3.37 20.35 5.05
C MET A 160 -4.82 20.65 5.40
N VAL A 161 -5.23 21.90 5.18
CA VAL A 161 -6.64 22.28 5.25
C VAL A 161 -7.41 21.50 4.18
N PRO A 162 -8.50 20.80 4.53
CA PRO A 162 -9.33 20.13 3.54
C PRO A 162 -9.87 21.13 2.50
N ASN A 163 -10.05 20.67 1.26
CA ASN A 163 -10.68 21.49 0.23
C ASN A 163 -12.11 21.90 0.61
N ALA A 164 -12.69 22.85 -0.14
CA ALA A 164 -14.02 23.36 0.13
C ALA A 164 -15.10 22.25 0.19
N ASN A 165 -15.02 21.26 -0.71
CA ASN A 165 -15.96 20.14 -0.75
C ASN A 165 -15.92 19.32 0.54
N ASN A 166 -14.73 18.95 1.01
CA ASN A 166 -14.57 18.22 2.27
C ASN A 166 -14.96 19.07 3.49
N SER A 167 -14.74 20.38 3.43
CA SER A 167 -15.13 21.31 4.51
C SER A 167 -16.65 21.46 4.64
N VAL A 168 -17.42 21.27 3.57
CA VAL A 168 -18.89 21.25 3.64
C VAL A 168 -19.37 20.01 4.42
N ILE A 169 -18.70 18.88 4.25
CA ILE A 169 -19.05 17.63 4.96
C ILE A 169 -18.89 17.82 6.47
N SER A 170 -17.74 18.32 6.94
CA SER A 170 -17.51 18.52 8.38
C SER A 170 -18.51 19.50 8.99
N LYS A 171 -18.81 20.61 8.31
CA LYS A 171 -19.84 21.58 8.76
C LYS A 171 -21.23 20.96 8.81
N GLY A 172 -21.56 20.08 7.86
CA GLY A 172 -22.79 19.32 7.85
C GLY A 172 -22.88 18.37 9.06
N CYS A 173 -21.81 17.64 9.33
CA CYS A 173 -21.69 16.79 10.51
C CYS A 173 -21.89 17.59 11.81
N ASP A 174 -21.20 18.73 11.97
CA ASP A 174 -21.35 19.61 13.14
C ASP A 174 -22.81 20.07 13.34
N LYS A 175 -23.49 20.44 12.24
CA LYS A 175 -24.89 20.91 12.29
C LYS A 175 -25.89 19.79 12.63
N LEU A 176 -25.60 18.57 12.22
CA LEU A 176 -26.47 17.40 12.42
C LEU A 176 -26.12 16.62 13.70
N GLY A 177 -25.02 16.97 14.38
CA GLY A 177 -24.53 16.26 15.56
C GLY A 177 -23.89 14.91 15.22
N TYR A 178 -23.25 14.79 14.04
CA TYR A 178 -22.49 13.61 13.66
C TYR A 178 -21.00 13.78 13.93
N ASP A 179 -20.35 12.71 14.37
CA ASP A 179 -18.90 12.67 14.54
C ASP A 179 -18.17 12.67 13.20
N TRP A 180 -17.04 13.37 13.15
CA TRP A 180 -16.15 13.37 12.00
C TRP A 180 -14.69 13.52 12.44
N ALA A 181 -13.77 13.09 11.57
CA ALA A 181 -12.34 13.22 11.81
C ALA A 181 -11.56 13.38 10.50
N ILE A 182 -10.39 14.01 10.59
CA ILE A 182 -9.40 14.02 9.50
C ILE A 182 -8.74 12.63 9.42
N ILE A 183 -8.73 12.07 8.21
CA ILE A 183 -8.21 10.73 7.95
C ILE A 183 -6.69 10.67 8.25
N PRO A 184 -6.23 9.70 9.08
CA PRO A 184 -4.81 9.36 9.19
C PRO A 184 -4.29 8.74 7.90
N ARG A 185 -3.09 9.16 7.48
CA ARG A 185 -2.49 8.76 6.20
C ARG A 185 -1.06 8.27 6.35
N ASN A 186 -0.70 7.17 5.67
CA ASN A 186 0.66 6.65 5.56
C ASN A 186 1.48 7.39 4.48
N VAL A 187 1.82 8.65 4.76
CA VAL A 187 2.57 9.51 3.83
C VAL A 187 3.72 10.25 4.49
N ASN A 188 4.82 10.43 3.76
CA ASN A 188 5.98 11.22 4.16
C ASN A 188 6.34 12.21 3.06
N GLY A 189 6.30 13.53 3.34
CA GLY A 189 6.61 14.55 2.33
C GLY A 189 5.60 14.66 1.18
N CYS A 190 4.30 14.41 1.42
CA CYS A 190 3.26 14.44 0.39
C CYS A 190 3.07 15.84 -0.22
N TRP A 191 3.14 15.93 -1.56
CA TRP A 191 2.93 17.17 -2.32
C TRP A 191 1.45 17.47 -2.64
N ASN A 192 0.51 16.68 -2.11
CA ASN A 192 -0.94 16.85 -2.31
C ASN A 192 -1.38 16.90 -3.79
N LEU A 193 -0.77 16.08 -4.63
CA LEU A 193 -1.02 16.06 -6.08
C LEU A 193 -2.44 15.62 -6.46
N GLY A 194 -3.14 14.86 -5.60
CA GLY A 194 -4.49 14.34 -5.87
C GLY A 194 -4.54 13.03 -6.66
N TYR A 195 -3.39 12.47 -7.05
CA TYR A 195 -3.27 11.29 -7.94
C TYR A 195 -2.88 10.00 -7.21
N CYS A 196 -3.35 9.78 -5.97
CA CYS A 196 -2.91 8.64 -5.15
C CYS A 196 -3.21 7.25 -5.77
N GLY A 197 -4.25 7.17 -6.60
CA GLY A 197 -4.66 5.95 -7.30
C GLY A 197 -3.77 5.55 -8.47
N THR A 198 -2.96 6.47 -9.00
CA THR A 198 -2.19 6.25 -10.23
C THR A 198 -0.69 6.06 -9.99
N GLY A 199 -0.30 5.72 -8.76
CA GLY A 199 1.09 5.69 -8.31
C GLY A 199 1.60 7.09 -7.93
N CYS A 200 2.42 7.16 -6.88
CA CYS A 200 2.94 8.42 -6.36
C CYS A 200 4.33 8.73 -6.95
N PRO A 201 4.48 9.73 -7.84
CA PRO A 201 5.76 9.99 -8.48
C PRO A 201 6.80 10.63 -7.55
N THR A 202 6.38 11.10 -6.38
CA THR A 202 7.21 11.79 -5.39
C THR A 202 7.67 10.88 -4.25
N ASN A 203 7.49 9.57 -4.34
CA ASN A 203 7.83 8.59 -3.30
C ASN A 203 7.28 8.94 -1.89
N ALA A 204 6.21 9.74 -1.85
CA ALA A 204 5.65 10.23 -0.59
C ALA A 204 4.69 9.24 0.06
N LYS A 205 4.21 8.26 -0.71
CA LYS A 205 3.37 7.17 -0.22
C LYS A 205 4.27 6.12 0.45
N GLN A 206 3.86 5.62 1.62
CA GLN A 206 4.62 4.63 2.39
C GLN A 206 4.07 3.22 2.22
#